data_AF-A0A7K4B7F4-F1
#
_entry.id   AF-A0A7K4B7F4-F1
#
_cell.length_a   1.000
_cell.length_b   1.000
_cell.length_c   1.000
_cell.angle_alpha   90.00
_cell.angle_beta   90.00
_cell.angle_gamma   90.00
#
_symmetry.space_group_name_H-M   'P 1'
#
loop_
_entity.id
_entity.type
_entity.pdbx_description
1 polymer ?
#
loop_
_entity_poly.entity_id
_entity_poly.type
_entity_poly.pdbx_seq_one_letter_code
_entity_poly.pdbx_strand_id
1 'polypeptide(L)' 'MKRYHLTTLIWEEDGVYISKCMEIGVTSCGDTPSEALENLREAIDLWLKNAEYLGLLEDIEPSITSSEKFTSVIEVVAS' A
#
# COMPACT_ATOMS: atom_id res chain seq x y z
N MET A 1 -7.95 -18.08 6.17
CA MET A 1 -7.18 -17.07 5.41
C MET A 1 -6.63 -16.06 6.39
N LYS A 2 -5.33 -15.74 6.32
CA LYS A 2 -4.78 -14.60 7.08
C LYS A 2 -5.48 -13.32 6.61
N ARG A 3 -5.85 -12.45 7.54
CA ARG A 3 -6.41 -11.13 7.23
C ARG A 3 -5.31 -10.10 7.38
N TYR A 4 -5.09 -9.33 6.32
CA TYR A 4 -4.16 -8.21 6.32
C TYR A 4 -4.97 -6.91 6.36
N HIS A 5 -4.56 -6.03 7.25
CA HIS A 5 -5.04 -4.66 7.34
C HIS A 5 -3.96 -3.79 6.71
N LEU A 6 -4.19 -3.28 5.49
CA LEU A 6 -3.22 -2.47 4.75
C LEU A 6 -3.76 -1.06 4.54
N THR A 7 -2.87 -0.08 4.54
CA THR A 7 -3.20 1.33 4.35
C THR A 7 -2.78 1.74 2.95
N THR A 8 -3.72 2.32 2.18
CA THR A 8 -3.44 2.82 0.84
C THR A 8 -3.52 4.34 0.78
N LEU A 9 -2.62 4.96 0.04
CA LEU A 9 -2.65 6.38 -0.32
C LEU A 9 -2.76 6.51 -1.83
N ILE A 10 -3.56 7.46 -2.30
CA ILE A 10 -3.71 7.77 -3.73
C ILE A 10 -3.55 9.29 -3.91
N TRP A 11 -2.75 9.70 -4.89
CA TRP A 11 -2.60 11.10 -5.29
C TRP A 11 -2.50 11.19 -6.81
N GLU A 12 -2.71 12.39 -7.34
CA GLU A 12 -2.53 12.66 -8.77
C GLU A 12 -1.11 13.19 -9.01
N GLU A 13 -0.47 12.69 -10.05
CA GLU A 13 0.84 13.10 -10.53
C GLU A 13 0.80 13.10 -12.07
N ASP A 14 1.04 14.27 -12.68
CA ASP A 14 1.08 14.47 -14.14
C ASP A 14 -0.13 13.88 -14.91
N GLY A 15 -1.35 14.04 -14.35
CA GLY A 15 -2.59 13.55 -14.97
C GLY A 15 -2.85 12.05 -14.79
N VAL A 16 -2.05 11.35 -14.00
CA VAL A 16 -2.23 9.93 -13.64
C VAL A 16 -2.41 9.80 -12.13
N TYR A 17 -3.24 8.85 -11.68
CA TYR A 17 -3.36 8.55 -10.26
C TYR A 17 -2.32 7.52 -9.84
N ILE A 18 -1.46 7.88 -8.90
CA ILE A 18 -0.49 6.97 -8.27
C ILE A 18 -1.12 6.44 -6.99
N SER A 19 -1.00 5.14 -6.76
CA SER A 19 -1.49 4.45 -5.57
C SER A 19 -0.34 3.72 -4.87
N LYS A 20 -0.31 3.77 -3.53
CA LYS A 20 0.77 3.19 -2.72
C LYS A 20 0.23 2.48 -1.49
N CYS A 21 0.77 1.29 -1.20
CA CYS A 21 0.61 0.60 0.07
C CYS A 21 1.69 1.05 1.06
N MET A 22 1.30 1.56 2.22
CA MET A 22 2.22 2.21 3.15
C MET A 22 3.11 1.21 3.90
N GLU A 23 2.61 0.01 4.20
CA GLU A 23 3.31 -0.98 5.00
C GLU A 23 4.41 -1.72 4.22
N ILE A 24 4.21 -1.92 2.91
CA ILE A 24 5.13 -2.74 2.08
C ILE A 24 5.75 -1.96 0.92
N GLY A 25 5.41 -0.68 0.76
CA GLY A 25 5.99 0.19 -0.26
C GLY A 25 5.61 -0.14 -1.71
N VAL A 26 4.71 -1.10 -1.94
CA VAL A 26 4.20 -1.44 -3.28
C VAL A 26 3.40 -0.28 -3.84
N THR A 27 3.65 0.05 -5.11
CA THR A 27 2.96 1.13 -5.84
C THR A 27 2.33 0.61 -7.12
N SER A 28 1.27 1.28 -7.57
CA SER A 28 0.68 1.09 -8.89
C SER A 28 0.12 2.44 -9.39
N CYS A 29 -0.53 2.44 -10.55
CA CYS A 29 -1.14 3.64 -11.13
C CYS A 29 -2.37 3.32 -11.98
N GLY A 30 -3.15 4.34 -12.33
CA GLY A 30 -4.30 4.24 -13.23
C GLY A 30 -4.83 5.61 -13.65
N ASP A 31 -5.72 5.63 -14.64
CA ASP A 31 -6.32 6.87 -15.17
C ASP A 31 -7.39 7.43 -14.21
N THR A 32 -7.88 6.60 -13.28
CA THR A 32 -8.82 7.01 -12.22
C THR A 32 -8.37 6.51 -10.85
N PRO A 33 -8.84 7.12 -9.74
CA PRO A 33 -8.51 6.63 -8.39
C PRO A 33 -8.94 5.18 -8.16
N SER A 34 -10.08 4.78 -8.73
CA SER A 34 -10.60 3.41 -8.63
C SER A 34 -9.72 2.41 -9.35
N GLU A 35 -9.29 2.74 -10.57
CA GLU A 35 -8.38 1.91 -11.35
C GLU A 35 -7.01 1.79 -10.69
N ALA A 36 -6.42 2.91 -10.24
CA ALA A 36 -5.17 2.90 -9.51
C ALA A 36 -5.25 2.02 -8.25
N LEU A 37 -6.38 2.03 -7.55
CA LEU A 37 -6.62 1.19 -6.38
C LEU A 37 -6.76 -0.30 -6.75
N GLU A 38 -7.44 -0.63 -7.85
CA GLU A 38 -7.59 -2.00 -8.33
C GLU A 38 -6.25 -2.58 -8.78
N ASN A 39 -5.50 -1.83 -9.58
CA ASN A 39 -4.15 -2.22 -9.99
C ASN A 39 -3.21 -2.38 -8.77
N LEU A 40 -3.37 -1.57 -7.73
CA LEU A 40 -2.63 -1.74 -6.47
C LEU A 40 -3.01 -3.01 -5.73
N ARG A 41 -4.29 -3.40 -5.71
CA ARG A 41 -4.73 -4.66 -5.07
C ARG A 41 -4.06 -5.87 -5.71
N GLU A 42 -3.98 -5.91 -7.04
CA GLU A 42 -3.29 -6.99 -7.76
C GLU A 42 -1.79 -7.01 -7.43
N ALA A 43 -1.13 -5.85 -7.42
CA ALA A 43 0.27 -5.74 -7.06
C ALA A 43 0.55 -6.20 -5.61
N ILE A 44 -0.33 -5.86 -4.67
CA ILE A 44 -0.27 -6.32 -3.28
C ILE A 44 -0.43 -7.83 -3.19
N ASP A 45 -1.41 -8.42 -3.89
CA ASP A 45 -1.65 -9.87 -3.87
C ASP A 45 -0.45 -10.65 -4.39
N LEU A 46 0.14 -10.20 -5.50
CA LEU A 46 1.38 -10.77 -6.05
C LEU A 46 2.55 -10.65 -5.06
N TRP A 47 2.70 -9.50 -4.42
CA TRP A 47 3.74 -9.27 -3.43
C TRP A 47 3.58 -10.21 -2.22
N LEU A 48 2.36 -10.31 -1.66
CA LEU A 48 2.08 -11.15 -0.49
C LEU A 48 2.36 -12.64 -0.77
N LYS A 49 1.97 -13.13 -1.95
CA LYS A 49 2.26 -14.51 -2.38
C LYS A 49 3.76 -14.78 -2.42
N ASN A 50 4.54 -13.83 -2.96
CA ASN A 50 5.99 -13.97 -3.02
C ASN A 50 6.64 -13.84 -1.63
N ALA A 51 6.17 -12.92 -0.79
CA ALA A 51 6.66 -12.71 0.56
C ALA A 51 6.40 -13.92 1.47
N GLU A 52 5.24 -14.56 1.34
CA GLU A 52 4.93 -15.81 2.05
C GLU A 52 5.87 -16.95 1.61
N TYR A 53 6.14 -17.08 0.32
CA TYR A 53 7.09 -18.06 -0.21
C TYR A 53 8.53 -17.84 0.29
N LEU A 54 8.95 -16.59 0.41
CA LEU A 54 10.31 -16.20 0.84
C LEU A 54 10.47 -16.04 2.36
N GLY A 55 9.40 -16.17 3.15
CA GLY A 55 9.45 -15.97 4.60
C GLY A 55 9.67 -14.52 5.03
N LEU A 56 9.31 -13.53 4.19
CA LEU A 56 9.59 -12.11 4.44
C LEU A 56 8.53 -11.39 5.29
N LEU A 57 7.53 -12.12 5.78
CA LEU A 57 6.39 -11.52 6.48
C LEU A 57 6.68 -11.23 7.96
N GLU A 58 7.69 -11.85 8.58
CA GLU A 58 7.95 -11.75 10.01
C GLU A 58 8.22 -10.29 10.45
N ASP A 59 9.05 -9.58 9.68
CA ASP A 59 9.44 -8.20 10.00
C ASP A 59 8.29 -7.20 9.89
N ILE A 60 7.28 -7.50 9.05
CA ILE A 60 6.16 -6.59 8.78
C ILE A 60 4.85 -7.04 9.42
N GLU A 61 4.80 -8.24 10.00
CA GLU A 61 3.58 -8.84 10.58
C GLU A 61 2.82 -7.89 11.52
N PRO A 62 3.47 -7.20 12.49
CA PRO A 62 2.75 -6.27 13.36
C PRO A 62 2.07 -5.14 12.59
N SER A 63 2.73 -4.62 11.55
CA SER A 63 2.22 -3.52 10.74
C SER A 63 1.03 -3.94 9.87
N ILE A 64 1.02 -5.16 9.33
CA ILE A 64 -0.03 -5.64 8.42
C ILE A 64 -1.18 -6.37 9.13
N THR A 65 -1.08 -6.64 10.43
CA THR A 65 -2.12 -7.34 11.20
C THR A 65 -2.82 -6.47 12.25
N SER A 66 -2.25 -5.29 12.59
CA SER A 66 -2.89 -4.37 13.52
C SER A 66 -4.28 -3.95 13.04
N SER A 67 -5.28 -4.11 13.91
CA SER A 67 -6.66 -3.69 13.67
C SER A 67 -6.85 -2.17 13.78
N GLU A 68 -5.96 -1.49 14.49
CA GLU A 68 -6.03 -0.06 14.73
C GLU A 68 -4.80 0.64 14.14
N LYS A 69 -5.06 1.68 13.35
CA LYS A 69 -4.05 2.51 12.68
C LYS A 69 -4.52 3.94 12.64
N PHE A 70 -3.58 4.87 12.77
CA PHE A 70 -3.84 6.30 12.67
C PHE A 70 -3.03 6.85 11.50
N THR A 71 -3.70 7.55 10.60
CA THR A 71 -3.09 8.18 9.43
C THR A 71 -3.34 9.68 9.47
N SER A 72 -2.37 10.47 9.01
CA SER A 72 -2.49 11.91 8.89
C SER A 72 -1.58 12.43 7.80
N VAL A 73 -1.95 13.55 7.19
CA VAL A 73 -1.11 14.30 6.26
C VAL A 73 -0.50 15.46 7.03
N ILE A 74 0.83 15.60 7.00
CA ILE A 74 1.56 16.67 7.67
C ILE A 74 2.21 17.54 6.60
N GLU A 75 1.94 18.83 6.63
CA GLU A 75 2.64 19.82 5.80
C GLU A 75 3.96 20.21 6.48
N VAL A 76 5.06 20.15 5.73
CA VAL A 76 6.40 20.54 6.18
C VAL A 76 7.02 21.44 5.14
N VAL A 77 7.56 22.59 5.57
CA VAL A 77 8.34 23.50 4.72
C VAL A 77 9.82 23.27 5.03
N ALA A 78 10.57 22.74 4.07
CA ALA A 78 12.02 22.63 4.16
C ALA A 78 12.68 23.90 3.60
N SER A 79 13.78 24.32 4.23
CA SER A 79 14.59 25.49 3.84
C SER A 79 15.52 25.22 2.68
#